data_AF-A0A960EQZ2-F1
#
_entry.id   AF-A0A960EQZ2-F1
#
_cell.length_a   1.000
_cell.length_b   1.000
_cell.length_c   1.000
_cell.angle_alpha   90.00
_cell.angle_beta   90.00
_cell.angle_gamma   90.00
#
_symmetry.space_group_name_H-M   'P 1'
#
loop_
_entity.id
_entity.type
_entity.pdbx_description
1 polymer ?
#
loop_
_entity_poly.entity_id
_entity_poly.type
_entity_poly.pdbx_seq_one_letter_code
_entity_poly.pdbx_strand_id
1 'polypeptide(L)'
;MGFLDKVKSQAEQVAKQGQEKINEVQAKRASDALLRDLGAWYYATQTGRDGGQGAEQMARLVGELQAHEAEHGPLGGGDSEDSDAAAPAQTPPPPSPFAGGGTPPPPPPSAPPAAPPVAPPAGEVPPPPSAPPAPPAGAGA
;
A
#
# COMPACT_ATOMS: atom_id res chain seq x y z
N MET A 1 -25.77 -36.18 -29.97
CA MET A 1 -24.58 -35.51 -29.45
C MET A 1 -25.03 -34.46 -28.44
N GLY A 2 -25.22 -34.88 -27.18
CA GLY A 2 -26.06 -34.19 -26.20
C GLY A 2 -25.37 -33.05 -25.46
N PHE A 3 -26.17 -32.10 -24.96
CA PHE A 3 -25.74 -30.95 -24.14
C PHE A 3 -24.88 -31.36 -22.93
N LEU A 4 -25.13 -32.53 -22.33
CA LEU A 4 -24.34 -33.09 -21.22
C LEU A 4 -22.87 -33.32 -21.58
N ASP A 5 -22.57 -33.65 -22.84
CA ASP A 5 -21.20 -33.86 -23.32
C ASP A 5 -20.44 -32.52 -23.44
N LYS A 6 -21.13 -31.46 -23.89
CA LYS A 6 -20.59 -30.08 -23.94
C LYS A 6 -20.34 -29.50 -22.55
N VAL A 7 -21.23 -29.75 -21.59
CA VAL A 7 -21.05 -29.27 -20.21
C VAL A 7 -19.86 -29.95 -19.55
N LYS A 8 -19.67 -31.25 -19.76
CA LYS A 8 -18.52 -31.97 -19.21
C LYS A 8 -17.21 -31.49 -19.82
N SER A 9 -17.19 -31.29 -21.14
CA SER A 9 -16.02 -30.74 -21.85
C SER A 9 -15.69 -29.30 -21.42
N GLN A 10 -16.69 -28.44 -21.23
CA GLN A 10 -16.48 -27.10 -20.67
C GLN A 10 -15.98 -27.14 -19.22
N ALA A 11 -16.53 -28.02 -18.38
CA ALA A 11 -16.10 -28.14 -16.99
C ALA A 11 -14.63 -28.56 -16.89
N GLU A 12 -14.19 -29.52 -17.71
CA GLU A 12 -12.78 -29.94 -17.76
C GLU A 12 -11.86 -28.82 -18.28
N GLN A 13 -12.33 -28.03 -19.25
CA GLN A 13 -11.57 -26.90 -19.80
C GLN A 13 -11.46 -25.74 -18.80
N VAL A 14 -12.56 -25.41 -18.12
CA VAL A 14 -12.59 -24.40 -17.05
C VAL A 14 -11.77 -24.84 -15.84
N ALA A 15 -11.77 -26.12 -15.48
CA ALA A 15 -10.94 -26.63 -14.39
C ALA A 15 -9.44 -26.46 -14.68
N LYS A 16 -9.00 -26.75 -15.91
CA LYS A 16 -7.60 -26.57 -16.33
C LYS A 16 -7.20 -25.09 -16.36
N GLN A 17 -8.01 -24.25 -16.99
CA GLN A 17 -7.78 -22.81 -17.04
C GLN A 17 -7.83 -22.16 -15.66
N GLY A 18 -8.72 -22.63 -14.78
CA GLY A 18 -8.79 -22.19 -13.39
C GLY A 18 -7.53 -22.55 -12.62
N GLN A 19 -6.99 -23.77 -12.79
CA GLN A 19 -5.77 -24.18 -12.11
C GLN A 19 -4.55 -23.36 -12.54
N GLU A 20 -4.41 -23.08 -13.83
CA GLU A 20 -3.32 -22.25 -14.38
C GLU A 20 -3.42 -20.81 -13.87
N LYS A 21 -4.61 -20.19 -13.92
CA LYS A 21 -4.82 -18.84 -13.38
C LYS A 21 -4.55 -18.76 -11.88
N ILE A 22 -4.96 -19.75 -11.10
CA ILE A 22 -4.68 -19.78 -9.65
C ILE A 22 -3.17 -19.85 -9.40
N ASN A 23 -2.43 -20.64 -10.18
CA ASN A 23 -0.99 -20.73 -10.05
C ASN A 23 -0.29 -19.41 -10.41
N GLU A 24 -0.73 -18.72 -11.47
CA GLU A 24 -0.24 -17.39 -11.82
C GLU A 24 -0.54 -16.34 -10.74
N VAL A 25 -1.77 -16.33 -10.20
CA VAL A 25 -2.12 -15.42 -9.10
C VAL A 25 -1.29 -15.72 -7.86
N GLN A 26 -1.04 -17.01 -7.56
CA GLN A 26 -0.23 -17.41 -6.43
C GLN A 26 1.24 -17.01 -6.60
N ALA A 27 1.82 -17.21 -7.78
CA ALA A 27 3.16 -16.77 -8.13
C ALA A 27 3.28 -15.24 -8.01
N LYS A 28 2.32 -14.50 -8.58
CA LYS A 28 2.28 -13.04 -8.47
C LYS A 28 2.24 -12.59 -7.01
N ARG A 29 1.35 -13.17 -6.20
CA ARG A 29 1.26 -12.88 -4.76
C ARG A 29 2.55 -13.21 -4.00
N ALA A 30 3.21 -14.31 -4.34
CA ALA A 30 4.48 -14.69 -3.72
C ALA A 30 5.58 -13.66 -4.06
N SER A 31 5.68 -13.26 -5.33
CA SER A 31 6.63 -12.23 -5.74
C SER A 31 6.38 -10.86 -5.11
N ASP A 32 5.11 -10.44 -5.00
CA ASP A 32 4.73 -9.19 -4.32
C ASP A 32 5.14 -9.22 -2.84
N ALA A 33 5.00 -10.36 -2.17
CA ALA A 33 5.43 -10.53 -0.78
C ALA A 33 6.96 -10.40 -0.64
N LEU A 34 7.72 -11.08 -1.51
CA LEU A 34 9.19 -11.00 -1.52
C LEU A 34 9.69 -9.57 -1.77
N LEU A 35 9.08 -8.86 -2.72
CA LEU A 35 9.41 -7.44 -3.01
C LEU A 35 9.07 -6.53 -1.83
N ARG A 36 7.93 -6.77 -1.17
CA ARG A 36 7.51 -6.03 0.02
C ARG A 36 8.50 -6.22 1.17
N ASP A 37 8.91 -7.46 1.42
CA ASP A 37 9.87 -7.81 2.47
C ASP A 37 11.26 -7.23 2.17
N LEU A 38 11.70 -7.28 0.90
CA LEU A 38 12.96 -6.66 0.47
C LEU A 38 12.95 -5.16 0.75
N GLY A 39 11.86 -4.47 0.40
CA GLY A 39 11.70 -3.05 0.68
C GLY A 39 11.66 -2.73 2.18
N ALA A 40 11.05 -3.60 2.99
CA ALA A 40 11.02 -3.45 4.44
C ALA A 40 12.43 -3.55 5.04
N TRP A 41 13.22 -4.54 4.63
CA TRP A 41 14.61 -4.70 5.07
C TRP A 41 15.53 -3.59 4.57
N TYR A 42 15.34 -3.14 3.33
CA TYR A 42 16.07 -1.99 2.79
C TYR A 42 15.79 -0.73 3.61
N TYR A 43 14.53 -0.45 3.92
CA TYR A 43 14.16 0.69 4.76
C TYR A 43 14.69 0.56 6.19
N ALA A 44 14.63 -0.64 6.78
CA ALA A 44 15.20 -0.89 8.10
C ALA A 44 16.72 -0.63 8.10
N THR A 45 17.43 -1.06 7.05
CA THR A 45 18.88 -0.84 6.90
C THR A 45 19.20 0.64 6.74
N GLN A 46 18.44 1.36 5.92
CA GLN A 46 18.61 2.81 5.72
C GLN A 46 18.32 3.63 6.98
N THR A 47 17.42 3.14 7.83
CA THR A 47 17.07 3.80 9.10
C THR A 47 17.89 3.31 10.30
N GLY A 48 18.80 2.36 10.10
CA GLY A 48 19.61 1.75 11.16
C GLY A 48 18.77 0.93 12.17
N ARG A 49 17.59 0.45 11.76
CA ARG A 49 16.68 -0.37 12.57
C ARG A 49 16.71 -1.85 12.20
N ASP A 50 17.60 -2.28 11.31
CA ASP A 50 17.71 -3.67 10.85
C ASP A 50 18.40 -4.61 11.85
N GLY A 51 18.98 -4.07 12.93
CA GLY A 51 19.65 -4.88 13.96
C GLY A 51 20.92 -5.59 13.48
N GLY A 52 21.49 -5.17 12.34
CA GLY A 52 22.69 -5.77 11.75
C GLY A 52 22.41 -6.96 10.83
N GLN A 53 21.15 -7.33 10.62
CA GLN A 53 20.76 -8.46 9.76
C GLN A 53 20.27 -8.03 8.38
N GLY A 54 20.12 -6.73 8.13
CA GLY A 54 19.49 -6.23 6.90
C GLY A 54 20.18 -6.70 5.63
N ALA A 55 21.52 -6.67 5.59
CA ALA A 55 22.29 -7.08 4.42
C ALA A 55 22.10 -8.57 4.06
N GLU A 56 22.12 -9.46 5.06
CA GLU A 56 21.95 -10.89 4.86
C GLU A 56 20.53 -11.23 4.41
N GLN A 57 19.53 -10.60 5.06
CA GLN A 57 18.12 -10.79 4.73
C GLN A 57 17.78 -10.27 3.32
N MET A 58 18.32 -9.11 2.93
CA MET A 58 18.16 -8.61 1.57
C MET A 58 18.80 -9.54 0.54
N ALA A 59 20.02 -10.04 0.79
CA ALA A 59 20.69 -10.97 -0.13
C ALA A 59 19.89 -12.27 -0.31
N ARG A 60 19.34 -12.81 0.78
CA ARG A 60 18.45 -13.98 0.73
C ARG A 60 17.20 -13.71 -0.11
N LEU A 61 16.51 -12.60 0.15
CA LEU A 61 15.27 -12.23 -0.55
C LEU A 61 15.51 -12.02 -2.05
N VAL A 62 16.63 -11.39 -2.43
CA VAL A 62 17.01 -11.26 -3.84
C VAL A 62 17.25 -12.62 -4.50
N GLY A 63 17.88 -13.57 -3.79
CA GLY A 63 18.08 -14.93 -4.30
C GLY A 63 16.75 -15.68 -4.51
N GLU A 64 15.83 -15.58 -3.56
CA GLU A 64 14.48 -16.15 -3.69
C GLU A 64 13.70 -15.50 -4.84
N LEU A 65 13.85 -14.18 -5.02
CA LEU A 65 13.24 -13.44 -6.12
C LEU A 65 13.74 -13.89 -7.49
N GLN A 66 15.06 -14.08 -7.65
CA GLN A 66 15.65 -14.59 -8.88
C GLN A 66 15.22 -16.02 -9.20
N ALA A 67 15.08 -16.88 -8.18
CA ALA A 67 14.54 -18.22 -8.37
C ALA A 67 13.10 -18.16 -8.87
N HIS A 68 12.27 -17.31 -8.26
CA HIS A 68 10.89 -17.10 -8.68
C HIS A 68 10.79 -16.56 -10.12
N GLU A 69 11.67 -15.63 -10.52
CA GLU A 69 11.75 -15.13 -11.89
C GLU A 69 12.14 -16.23 -12.89
N ALA A 70 13.04 -17.14 -12.50
CA ALA A 70 13.44 -18.27 -13.35
C ALA A 70 12.31 -19.30 -13.52
N GLU A 71 11.45 -19.49 -12.51
CA GLU A 71 10.36 -20.46 -12.52
C GLU A 71 9.06 -19.91 -13.14
N HIS A 72 8.73 -18.65 -12.90
CA HIS A 72 7.44 -18.04 -13.28
C HIS A 72 7.55 -16.90 -14.29
N GLY A 73 8.76 -16.48 -14.67
CA GLY A 73 9.00 -15.37 -15.57
C GLY A 73 9.15 -14.01 -14.85
N PRO A 74 9.43 -12.93 -15.62
CA PRO A 74 9.76 -11.63 -15.06
C PRO A 74 8.61 -11.05 -14.22
N LEU A 75 9.00 -10.39 -13.12
CA LEU A 75 8.07 -9.74 -12.20
C LEU A 75 7.39 -8.54 -12.87
N GLY A 76 6.19 -8.75 -13.41
CA GLY A 76 5.34 -7.68 -13.92
C GLY A 76 5.12 -7.63 -15.44
N GLY A 77 5.14 -8.75 -16.17
CA GLY A 77 4.65 -8.78 -17.56
C GLY A 77 4.11 -10.16 -17.92
N GLY A 78 2.92 -10.35 -18.50
CA GLY A 78 1.94 -9.42 -19.06
C GLY A 78 0.51 -9.89 -18.79
N ASP A 79 -0.47 -9.12 -19.26
CA ASP A 79 -1.92 -9.37 -19.15
C ASP A 79 -2.56 -9.08 -17.77
N SER A 80 -2.18 -7.98 -17.12
CA SER A 80 -3.04 -7.32 -16.13
C SER A 80 -3.98 -6.28 -16.73
N GLU A 81 -4.21 -6.31 -18.05
CA GLU A 81 -5.35 -5.62 -18.67
C GLU A 81 -6.65 -6.45 -18.60
N ASP A 82 -6.61 -7.72 -18.17
CA ASP A 82 -7.81 -8.59 -18.12
C ASP A 82 -8.25 -8.97 -16.68
N SER A 83 -7.64 -8.39 -15.63
CA SER A 83 -8.09 -8.63 -14.25
C SER A 83 -9.21 -7.68 -13.80
N ASP A 84 -9.75 -6.87 -14.72
CA ASP A 84 -11.05 -6.17 -14.61
C ASP A 84 -12.07 -6.69 -15.65
N ALA A 85 -11.86 -7.89 -16.24
CA ALA A 85 -12.91 -8.58 -16.98
C ALA A 85 -13.86 -9.25 -15.97
N ALA A 86 -14.80 -8.45 -15.49
CA ALA A 86 -16.16 -8.86 -15.16
C ALA A 86 -16.31 -10.27 -14.56
N ALA A 87 -16.44 -10.34 -13.23
CA ALA A 87 -17.51 -11.16 -12.67
C ALA A 87 -18.75 -10.99 -13.58
N PRO A 88 -19.48 -12.04 -13.98
CA PRO A 88 -20.62 -11.88 -14.88
C PRO A 88 -21.50 -10.79 -14.28
N ALA A 89 -21.48 -9.64 -14.95
CA ALA A 89 -22.24 -8.49 -14.56
C ALA A 89 -23.68 -8.97 -14.61
N GLN A 90 -24.26 -9.20 -13.42
CA GLN A 90 -25.64 -8.85 -13.23
C GLN A 90 -25.70 -7.40 -13.67
N THR A 91 -26.10 -7.16 -14.91
CA THR A 91 -26.27 -5.82 -15.47
C THR A 91 -27.10 -5.05 -14.45
N PRO A 92 -26.57 -4.01 -13.79
CA PRO A 92 -27.46 -3.07 -13.14
C PRO A 92 -28.41 -2.56 -14.23
N PRO A 93 -29.74 -2.53 -13.98
CA PRO A 93 -30.68 -2.04 -14.98
C PRO A 93 -30.27 -0.62 -15.40
N PRO A 94 -30.50 -0.23 -16.68
CA PRO A 94 -30.19 1.12 -17.12
C PRO A 94 -30.94 2.13 -16.24
N PRO A 95 -30.32 3.25 -15.84
CA PRO A 95 -31.04 4.29 -15.11
C PRO A 95 -32.14 4.85 -16.02
N SER A 96 -33.39 4.80 -15.55
CA SER A 96 -34.54 5.42 -16.20
C SER A 96 -34.26 6.91 -16.47
N PRO A 97 -34.47 7.43 -17.69
CA PRO A 97 -34.43 8.86 -17.92
C PRO A 97 -35.74 9.46 -17.39
N PHE A 98 -35.60 10.49 -16.57
CA PHE A 98 -36.65 11.40 -16.06
C PHE A 98 -37.55 10.92 -14.90
N ALA A 99 -37.27 11.45 -13.70
CA ALA A 99 -38.25 12.22 -12.93
C ALA A 99 -37.58 12.88 -11.70
N GLY A 100 -37.79 14.19 -11.51
CA GLY A 100 -37.68 14.83 -10.21
C GLY A 100 -36.61 15.91 -10.12
N GLY A 101 -37.04 17.17 -10.21
CA GLY A 101 -36.19 18.33 -10.06
C GLY A 101 -35.64 18.49 -8.63
N GLY A 102 -34.49 19.16 -8.55
CA GLY A 102 -33.87 19.53 -7.29
C GLY A 102 -32.38 19.76 -7.47
N THR A 103 -31.98 20.83 -8.18
CA THR A 103 -30.63 21.36 -8.03
C THR A 103 -30.36 21.59 -6.54
N PRO A 104 -29.27 21.07 -5.95
CA PRO A 104 -28.90 21.43 -4.59
C PRO A 104 -28.72 22.96 -4.51
N PRO A 105 -29.13 23.62 -3.41
CA PRO A 105 -28.88 25.04 -3.25
C PRO A 105 -27.37 25.30 -3.30
N PRO A 106 -26.93 26.45 -3.85
CA PRO A 106 -25.52 26.81 -3.84
C PRO A 106 -25.03 26.93 -2.39
N PRO A 107 -23.74 26.64 -2.12
CA PRO A 107 -23.15 26.87 -0.79
C PRO A 107 -23.20 28.36 -0.45
N PRO A 108 -23.31 28.73 0.85
CA PRO A 108 -23.19 30.12 1.26
C PRO A 108 -21.79 30.66 0.90
N PRO A 109 -21.64 31.98 0.65
CA PRO A 109 -20.32 32.56 0.39
C PRO A 109 -19.40 32.32 1.59
N SER A 110 -18.18 31.88 1.30
CA SER A 110 -17.13 31.76 2.31
C SER A 110 -16.98 33.08 3.06
N ALA A 111 -17.11 33.03 4.38
CA ALA A 111 -16.75 34.15 5.24
C ALA A 111 -15.29 34.58 4.96
N PRO A 112 -14.95 35.87 5.09
CA PRO A 112 -13.55 36.31 4.98
C PRO A 112 -12.68 35.54 6.00
N PRO A 113 -11.37 35.40 5.74
CA PRO A 113 -10.48 34.74 6.68
C PRO A 113 -10.56 35.46 8.04
N ALA A 114 -10.97 34.71 9.07
CA ALA A 114 -10.79 35.15 10.43
C ALA A 114 -9.29 35.37 10.64
N ALA A 115 -8.95 36.54 11.18
CA ALA A 115 -7.62 36.88 11.65
C ALA A 115 -7.04 35.73 12.50
N PRO A 116 -5.72 35.55 12.54
CA PRO A 116 -5.10 34.53 13.39
C PRO A 116 -5.59 34.69 14.84
N PRO A 117 -5.90 33.60 15.56
CA PRO A 117 -6.21 33.70 16.97
C PRO A 117 -5.00 34.31 17.68
N VAL A 118 -5.20 35.48 18.28
CA VAL A 118 -4.33 35.97 19.35
C VAL A 118 -4.32 34.90 20.42
N ALA A 119 -3.15 34.32 20.69
CA ALA A 119 -2.96 33.38 21.77
C ALA A 119 -3.44 34.00 23.09
N PRO A 120 -4.09 33.23 23.99
CA PRO A 120 -4.27 33.67 25.36
C PRO A 120 -2.89 33.95 25.99
N PRO A 121 -2.75 34.88 26.96
CA PRO A 121 -1.52 34.96 27.74
C PRO A 121 -1.37 33.63 28.48
N ALA A 122 -0.50 32.77 27.97
CA ALA A 122 -0.03 31.63 28.71
C ALA A 122 0.66 32.20 29.94
N GLY A 123 0.11 31.88 31.11
CA GLY A 123 0.80 32.08 32.37
C GLY A 123 2.22 31.55 32.24
N GLU A 124 3.16 32.44 32.51
CA GLU A 124 4.47 32.20 33.10
C GLU A 124 4.86 30.72 33.21
N VAL A 125 5.59 30.24 32.21
CA VAL A 125 6.39 29.03 32.37
C VAL A 125 7.47 29.39 33.40
N PRO A 126 7.58 28.70 34.54
CA PRO A 126 8.65 28.98 35.49
C PRO A 126 10.02 28.79 34.80
N PRO A 127 11.01 29.63 35.11
CA PRO A 127 12.33 29.52 34.49
C PRO A 127 12.95 28.14 34.77
N PRO A 128 13.79 27.62 33.87
CA PRO A 128 14.55 26.40 34.13
C PRO A 128 15.40 26.58 35.40
N PRO A 129 15.66 25.52 36.18
CA PRO A 129 16.59 25.62 37.30
C PRO A 129 17.96 26.04 36.76
N SER A 130 18.51 27.10 37.36
CA SER A 130 19.85 27.60 37.07
C SER A 130 20.87 26.46 37.11
N ALA A 131 21.68 26.37 36.07
CA ALA A 131 22.85 25.49 36.05
C ALA A 131 23.71 25.71 37.31
N PRO A 132 24.34 24.66 37.87
CA PRO A 132 25.27 24.83 38.98
C PRO A 132 26.44 25.75 38.56
N PRO A 133 26.96 26.58 39.46
CA PRO A 133 28.09 27.45 39.15
C PRO A 133 29.32 26.60 38.79
N ALA A 134 30.03 27.04 37.74
CA ALA A 134 31.37 26.55 37.45
C ALA A 134 32.29 26.77 38.67
N PRO A 135 33.20 25.84 38.99
CA PRO A 135 34.16 26.05 40.07
C PRO A 135 35.05 27.27 39.76
N PRO A 136 35.49 28.03 40.78
CA PRO A 136 36.30 29.22 40.57
C PRO A 136 37.60 28.84 39.85
N ALA A 137 37.89 29.59 38.79
CA ALA A 137 39.23 29.66 38.23
C ALA A 137 40.18 30.03 39.37
N GLY A 138 41.10 29.12 39.69
CA GLY A 138 42.12 29.32 40.71
C GLY A 138 42.85 30.63 40.48
N ALA A 139 42.77 31.50 41.49
CA ALA A 139 43.72 32.57 41.69
C ALA A 139 45.10 31.96 41.95
N GLY A 140 46.12 32.69 41.52
CA GLY A 140 47.51 32.28 41.60
C GLY A 140 48.00 31.96 43.01
N ALA A 141 49.05 31.15 43.00
CA ALA A 141 50.22 31.22 43.88
C ALA A 141 51.42 30.81 43.03
#